data_AF-A0A060NSQ9-F1
#
_entry.id   AF-A0A060NSQ9-F1
#
_cell.length_a   1.000
_cell.length_b   1.000
_cell.length_c   1.000
_cell.angle_alpha   90.00
_cell.angle_beta   90.00
_cell.angle_gamma   90.00
#
_symmetry.space_group_name_H-M   'P 1'
#
loop_
_entity.id
_entity.type
_entity.pdbx_description
1 polymer ?
#
loop_
_entity_poly.entity_id
_entity_poly.type
_entity_poly.pdbx_seq_one_letter_code
_entity_poly.pdbx_strand_id
1 'polypeptide(L)'
;MEWHLWLGYFVLSLLLFRLLWGFVGGRWSRFASFIYAPGSLWAYLRGRSPLEHRVGHNPLGALSVFALLLVLLLQVFSGLLTDDAIFYSGPWVAWASPEWVDRASNYHDEVGKLLLIGLVALHLLALVYHKLIKREALVAAMVTGDKVLPQALPESLDGSAQWALAAGCYALAAGLSYALVNWPLV
;
A
#
# COMPACT_ATOMS: atom_id res chain seq x y z
N MET A 1 6.30 17.96 14.59
CA MET A 1 6.82 16.59 14.76
C MET A 1 5.77 15.64 15.31
N GLU A 2 5.02 15.96 16.37
CA GLU A 2 3.96 15.07 16.88
C GLU A 2 2.99 14.55 15.80
N TRP A 3 2.41 15.44 14.99
CA TRP A 3 1.50 15.03 13.90
C TRP A 3 2.14 14.06 12.90
N HIS A 4 3.44 14.20 12.62
CA HIS A 4 4.15 13.27 11.73
C HIS A 4 4.18 11.85 12.32
N LEU A 5 4.43 11.74 13.63
CA LEU A 5 4.41 10.45 14.33
C LEU A 5 3.02 9.81 14.31
N TRP A 6 1.98 10.57 14.71
CA TRP A 6 0.60 10.07 14.72
C TRP A 6 0.13 9.63 13.33
N LEU A 7 0.41 10.42 12.30
CA LEU A 7 0.08 10.06 10.93
C LEU A 7 0.91 8.87 10.44
N GLY A 8 2.18 8.78 10.82
CA GLY A 8 3.03 7.61 10.53
C GLY A 8 2.47 6.32 11.13
N TYR A 9 2.02 6.34 12.38
CA TYR A 9 1.39 5.18 13.04
C TYR A 9 0.02 4.83 12.44
N PHE A 10 -0.74 5.85 12.03
CA PHE A 10 -1.99 5.62 11.30
C PHE A 10 -1.72 4.96 9.94
N VAL A 11 -0.71 5.43 9.19
CA VAL A 11 -0.28 4.80 7.93
C VAL A 11 0.22 3.38 8.18
N LEU A 12 0.99 3.11 9.23
CA LEU A 12 1.41 1.77 9.62
C LEU A 12 0.19 0.84 9.79
N SER A 13 -0.82 1.30 10.52
CA SER A 13 -2.08 0.55 10.72
C SER A 13 -2.79 0.25 9.39
N LEU A 14 -2.87 1.23 8.48
CA LEU A 14 -3.47 1.04 7.15
C LEU A 14 -2.66 0.08 6.28
N LEU A 15 -1.33 0.11 6.34
CA LEU A 15 -0.45 -0.79 5.60
C LEU A 15 -0.61 -2.23 6.10
N LEU A 16 -0.60 -2.44 7.42
CA LEU A 16 -0.85 -3.76 8.02
C LEU A 16 -2.25 -4.28 7.65
N PHE A 17 -3.28 -3.42 7.71
CA PHE A 17 -4.62 -3.77 7.24
C PHE A 17 -4.59 -4.18 5.76
N ARG A 18 -3.92 -3.41 4.91
CA ARG A 18 -3.84 -3.70 3.48
C ARG A 18 -3.14 -5.02 3.19
N LEU A 19 -2.08 -5.35 3.95
CA LEU A 19 -1.40 -6.64 3.85
C LEU A 19 -2.34 -7.78 4.23
N LEU A 20 -2.98 -7.72 5.40
CA LEU A 20 -3.97 -8.73 5.83
C LEU A 20 -5.10 -8.89 4.82
N TRP A 21 -5.70 -7.78 4.39
CA TRP A 21 -6.79 -7.74 3.41
C TRP A 21 -6.37 -8.24 2.02
N GLY A 22 -5.08 -8.17 1.71
CA GLY A 22 -4.49 -8.75 0.51
C GLY A 22 -4.42 -10.28 0.53
N PHE A 23 -4.60 -10.93 1.67
CA PHE A 23 -4.69 -12.38 1.77
C PHE A 23 -6.14 -12.87 1.92
N VAL A 24 -6.91 -12.24 2.81
CA VAL A 24 -8.24 -12.74 3.19
C VAL A 24 -9.41 -11.96 2.60
N GLY A 25 -9.16 -10.81 1.97
CA GLY A 25 -10.21 -9.94 1.45
C GLY A 25 -10.93 -10.47 0.21
N GLY A 26 -11.72 -9.59 -0.39
CA GLY A 26 -12.48 -9.85 -1.61
C GLY A 26 -11.63 -10.30 -2.80
N ARG A 27 -12.28 -10.83 -3.85
CA ARG A 27 -11.60 -11.37 -5.05
C ARG A 27 -10.57 -10.40 -5.60
N TRP A 28 -10.96 -9.16 -5.82
CA TRP A 28 -10.14 -8.15 -6.50
C TRP A 28 -9.15 -7.43 -5.58
N SER A 29 -9.18 -7.67 -4.26
CA SER A 29 -8.21 -7.11 -3.31
C SER A 29 -7.03 -8.05 -3.02
N ARG A 30 -7.22 -9.36 -3.26
CA ARG A 30 -6.24 -10.40 -2.95
C ARG A 30 -5.01 -10.33 -3.85
N PHE A 31 -3.83 -10.53 -3.27
CA PHE A 31 -2.55 -10.53 -4.01
C PHE A 31 -2.48 -11.64 -5.06
N ALA A 32 -3.19 -12.75 -4.86
CA ALA A 32 -3.32 -13.79 -5.88
C ALA A 32 -3.87 -13.27 -7.22
N SER A 33 -4.71 -12.22 -7.20
CA SER A 33 -5.23 -11.59 -8.41
C SER A 33 -4.25 -10.62 -9.07
N PHE A 34 -3.08 -10.36 -8.45
CA PHE A 34 -2.06 -9.43 -8.93
C PHE A 34 -0.83 -10.14 -9.50
N ILE A 35 -0.83 -11.47 -9.48
CA ILE A 35 0.28 -12.29 -10.00
C ILE A 35 0.03 -12.53 -11.48
N TYR A 36 0.89 -11.91 -12.31
CA TYR A 36 0.84 -12.01 -13.75
C TYR A 36 2.12 -12.67 -14.28
N ALA A 37 1.98 -13.52 -15.30
CA ALA A 37 3.14 -14.01 -16.03
C ALA A 37 3.84 -12.87 -16.78
N PRO A 38 5.16 -12.91 -16.99
CA PRO A 38 5.88 -11.87 -17.75
C PRO A 38 5.27 -11.59 -19.13
N GLY A 39 4.74 -12.62 -19.79
CA GLY A 39 4.03 -12.49 -21.07
C GLY A 39 2.77 -11.61 -20.99
N SER A 40 2.06 -11.61 -19.86
CA SER A 40 0.87 -10.77 -19.63
C SER A 40 1.24 -9.29 -19.54
N LEU A 41 2.39 -8.97 -18.95
CA LEU A 41 2.91 -7.60 -18.92
C LEU A 41 3.21 -7.09 -20.34
N TRP A 42 3.92 -7.89 -21.14
CA TRP A 42 4.20 -7.55 -22.54
C TRP A 42 2.93 -7.46 -23.39
N ALA A 43 1.97 -8.36 -23.20
CA ALA A 43 0.68 -8.30 -23.86
C ALA A 43 -0.07 -7.01 -23.49
N TYR A 44 -0.03 -6.60 -22.21
CA TYR A 44 -0.63 -5.35 -21.76
C TYR A 44 0.03 -4.12 -22.40
N LEU A 45 1.36 -4.05 -22.40
CA LEU A 45 2.10 -2.95 -23.04
C LEU A 45 1.81 -2.84 -24.54
N ARG A 46 1.53 -3.96 -25.21
CA ARG A 46 1.12 -4.00 -26.63
C ARG A 46 -0.39 -3.78 -26.86
N GLY A 47 -1.17 -3.51 -25.81
CA GLY A 47 -2.62 -3.31 -25.90
C GLY A 47 -3.45 -4.59 -26.08
N ARG A 48 -2.83 -5.77 -25.96
CA ARG A 48 -3.45 -7.10 -26.17
C ARG A 48 -3.86 -7.79 -24.87
N SER A 49 -3.98 -7.07 -23.76
CA SER A 49 -4.35 -7.67 -22.47
C SER A 49 -5.81 -8.15 -22.48
N PRO A 50 -6.10 -9.38 -21.99
CA PRO A 50 -7.46 -9.88 -21.75
C PRO A 50 -8.30 -8.92 -20.90
N LEU A 51 -9.63 -8.99 -21.03
CA LEU A 51 -10.57 -8.16 -20.24
C LEU A 51 -10.51 -8.47 -18.75
N GLU A 52 -10.28 -9.73 -18.36
CA GLU A 52 -10.14 -10.15 -16.97
C GLU A 52 -8.98 -9.43 -16.25
N HIS A 53 -7.88 -9.20 -16.98
CA HIS A 53 -6.73 -8.43 -16.49
C HIS A 53 -6.99 -6.92 -16.42
N ARG A 54 -8.21 -6.47 -16.68
CA ARG A 54 -8.60 -5.05 -16.62
C ARG A 54 -9.66 -4.77 -15.57
N VAL A 55 -10.18 -5.78 -14.87
CA VAL A 55 -11.22 -5.59 -13.83
C VAL A 55 -10.61 -5.00 -12.57
N GLY A 56 -9.70 -5.75 -11.95
CA GLY A 56 -8.90 -5.27 -10.82
C GLY A 56 -7.72 -4.44 -11.29
N HIS A 57 -6.53 -4.78 -10.81
CA HIS A 57 -5.29 -4.13 -11.23
C HIS A 57 -4.77 -4.78 -12.51
N ASN A 58 -4.56 -3.98 -13.56
CA ASN A 58 -3.83 -4.48 -14.73
C ASN A 58 -2.36 -4.81 -14.37
N PRO A 59 -1.61 -5.51 -15.23
CA PRO A 59 -0.23 -5.91 -14.91
C PRO A 59 0.69 -4.76 -14.46
N LEU A 60 0.59 -3.57 -15.05
CA LEU A 60 1.36 -2.40 -14.56
C LEU A 60 0.81 -1.85 -13.24
N GLY A 61 -0.51 -1.82 -13.09
CA GLY A 61 -1.17 -1.44 -11.84
C GLY A 61 -0.78 -2.34 -10.68
N ALA A 62 -0.66 -3.65 -10.92
CA ALA A 62 -0.21 -4.62 -9.92
C ALA A 62 1.24 -4.35 -9.48
N LEU A 63 2.15 -4.08 -10.43
CA LEU A 63 3.52 -3.68 -10.11
C LEU A 63 3.56 -2.38 -9.30
N SER A 64 2.72 -1.40 -9.64
CA SER A 64 2.59 -0.15 -8.89
C SER A 64 2.14 -0.40 -7.44
N VAL A 65 1.20 -1.31 -7.20
CA VAL A 65 0.76 -1.67 -5.84
C VAL A 65 1.91 -2.28 -5.05
N PHE A 66 2.64 -3.25 -5.60
CA PHE A 66 3.76 -3.87 -4.90
C PHE A 66 4.90 -2.87 -4.62
N ALA A 67 5.22 -2.00 -5.57
CA ALA A 67 6.22 -0.95 -5.40
C ALA A 67 5.84 0.04 -4.29
N LEU A 68 4.59 0.54 -4.31
CA LEU A 68 4.10 1.47 -3.29
C LEU A 68 4.04 0.81 -1.91
N LEU A 69 3.55 -0.44 -1.81
CA LEU A 69 3.53 -1.16 -0.53
C LEU A 69 4.94 -1.36 0.03
N LEU A 70 5.89 -1.79 -0.80
CA LEU A 70 7.27 -2.02 -0.36
C LEU A 70 7.91 -0.73 0.13
N VAL A 71 7.84 0.35 -0.66
CA VAL A 71 8.48 1.62 -0.31
C VAL A 71 7.79 2.28 0.89
N LEU A 72 6.46 2.22 1.00
CA LEU A 72 5.75 2.72 2.18
C LEU A 72 6.11 1.94 3.45
N LEU A 73 6.21 0.61 3.39
CA LEU A 73 6.64 -0.19 4.52
C LEU A 73 8.06 0.18 4.95
N LEU A 74 8.99 0.28 4.00
CA LEU A 74 10.37 0.70 4.29
C LEU A 74 10.40 2.11 4.89
N GLN A 75 9.63 3.06 4.36
CA GLN A 75 9.55 4.43 4.87
C GLN A 75 9.02 4.48 6.31
N VAL A 76 7.98 3.71 6.62
CA VAL A 76 7.39 3.68 7.97
C VAL A 76 8.32 2.98 8.95
N PHE A 77 8.88 1.81 8.60
CA PHE A 77 9.79 1.09 9.48
C PHE A 77 11.11 1.84 9.69
N SER A 78 11.65 2.51 8.67
CA SER A 78 12.82 3.36 8.85
C SER A 78 12.51 4.53 9.79
N GLY A 79 11.29 5.10 9.71
CA GLY A 79 10.84 6.15 10.63
C GLY A 79 10.70 5.70 12.09
N LEU A 80 10.40 4.42 12.35
CA LEU A 80 10.42 3.87 13.72
C LEU A 80 11.83 3.77 14.31
N LEU A 81 12.84 3.74 13.45
CA LEU A 81 14.27 3.64 13.77
C LEU A 81 15.01 4.97 13.61
N THR A 82 14.33 6.05 13.22
CA THR A 82 14.93 7.38 13.06
C THR A 82 15.12 8.06 14.40
N ASP A 83 16.25 8.76 14.56
CA ASP A 83 16.53 9.63 15.69
C ASP A 83 16.98 11.00 15.18
N ASP A 84 16.30 12.07 15.59
CA ASP A 84 16.67 13.44 15.21
C ASP A 84 17.74 14.05 16.15
N ALA A 85 18.20 13.27 17.15
CA ALA A 85 19.23 13.60 18.14
C ALA A 85 18.95 14.83 19.02
N ILE A 86 17.78 15.47 18.89
CA ILE A 86 17.46 16.72 19.60
C ILE A 86 16.17 16.57 20.39
N PHE A 87 15.07 16.14 19.76
CA PHE A 87 13.73 16.18 20.35
C PHE A 87 12.93 14.89 20.17
N TYR A 88 13.24 14.05 19.19
CA TYR A 88 12.44 12.88 18.85
C TYR A 88 13.31 11.69 18.44
N SER A 89 13.12 10.59 19.15
CA SER A 89 13.67 9.29 18.81
C SER A 89 12.52 8.31 18.57
N GLY A 90 12.62 7.55 17.48
CA GLY A 90 11.64 6.52 17.16
C GLY A 90 11.62 5.40 18.21
N PRO A 91 10.48 4.69 18.37
CA PRO A 91 10.31 3.71 19.42
C PRO A 91 11.27 2.51 19.32
N TRP A 92 11.86 2.27 18.13
CA TRP A 92 12.75 1.15 17.90
C TRP A 92 14.24 1.51 18.02
N VAL A 93 14.58 2.79 18.21
CA VAL A 93 15.98 3.26 18.30
C VAL A 93 16.77 2.49 19.36
N ALA A 94 16.17 2.23 20.52
CA ALA A 94 16.80 1.49 21.62
C ALA A 94 17.12 0.02 21.30
N TRP A 95 16.56 -0.54 20.23
CA TRP A 95 16.75 -1.93 19.81
C TRP A 95 17.73 -2.09 18.64
N ALA A 96 18.26 -0.98 18.13
CA ALA A 96 19.13 -0.95 16.97
C ALA A 96 20.50 -0.38 17.32
N SER A 97 21.53 -0.81 16.58
CA SER A 97 22.85 -0.21 16.71
C SER A 97 22.85 1.21 16.13
N PRO A 98 23.75 2.10 16.59
CA PRO A 98 23.85 3.47 16.06
C PRO A 98 23.98 3.52 14.53
N GLU A 99 24.69 2.55 13.93
CA GLU A 99 24.85 2.49 12.47
C GLU A 99 23.53 2.17 11.74
N TRP A 100 22.65 1.38 12.35
CA TRP A 100 21.34 1.09 11.78
C TRP A 100 20.38 2.27 11.94
N VAL A 101 20.43 2.96 13.08
CA VAL A 101 19.66 4.20 13.33
C VAL A 101 20.05 5.28 12.32
N ASP A 102 21.35 5.48 12.07
CA ASP A 102 21.85 6.46 11.09
C ASP A 102 21.38 6.12 9.65
N ARG A 103 21.49 4.85 9.24
CA ARG A 103 20.99 4.41 7.92
C ARG A 103 19.49 4.56 7.78
N ALA A 104 18.72 4.22 8.82
CA ALA A 104 17.27 4.35 8.82
C ALA A 104 16.85 5.82 8.74
N SER A 105 17.53 6.69 9.48
CA SER A 105 17.34 8.15 9.43
C SER A 105 17.64 8.69 8.04
N ASN A 106 18.80 8.37 7.47
CA ASN A 106 19.15 8.78 6.10
C ASN A 106 18.14 8.28 5.05
N TYR A 107 17.71 7.03 5.15
CA TYR A 107 16.70 6.50 4.25
C TYR A 107 15.37 7.24 4.43
N HIS A 108 14.88 7.41 5.66
CA HIS A 108 13.60 8.07 5.93
C HIS A 108 13.59 9.51 5.41
N ASP A 109 14.65 10.27 5.69
CA ASP A 109 14.69 11.70 5.47
C ASP A 109 15.07 12.08 4.04
N GLU A 110 15.94 11.31 3.39
CA GLU A 110 16.46 11.65 2.07
C GLU A 110 15.94 10.71 0.99
N VAL A 111 16.28 9.43 1.07
CA VAL A 111 16.09 8.48 -0.05
C VAL A 111 14.63 8.07 -0.21
N GLY A 112 14.04 7.51 0.84
CA GLY A 112 12.69 6.99 0.88
C GLY A 112 11.64 8.09 0.68
N LYS A 113 11.85 9.28 1.26
CA LYS A 113 11.02 10.47 1.01
C LYS A 113 10.91 10.80 -0.48
N LEU A 114 12.05 10.96 -1.16
CA LEU A 114 12.07 11.30 -2.59
C LEU A 114 11.51 10.17 -3.46
N LEU A 115 11.88 8.92 -3.15
CA LEU A 115 11.37 7.75 -3.87
C LEU A 115 9.84 7.64 -3.75
N LEU A 116 9.30 7.82 -2.55
CA LEU A 116 7.86 7.77 -2.30
C LEU A 116 7.12 8.87 -3.04
N ILE A 117 7.61 10.11 -2.99
CA ILE A 117 7.03 11.24 -3.74
C ILE A 117 7.00 10.93 -5.23
N GLY A 118 8.11 10.41 -5.78
CA GLY A 118 8.20 10.02 -7.19
C GLY A 118 7.18 8.94 -7.58
N LEU A 119 7.03 7.90 -6.75
CA LEU A 119 6.06 6.83 -6.99
C LEU A 119 4.61 7.32 -6.89
N VAL A 120 4.30 8.18 -5.93
CA VAL A 120 2.97 8.80 -5.80
C VAL A 120 2.68 9.67 -7.02
N ALA A 121 3.63 10.50 -7.44
CA ALA A 121 3.47 11.33 -8.65
C ALA A 121 3.22 10.47 -9.89
N LEU A 122 4.00 9.41 -10.09
CA LEU A 122 3.81 8.47 -11.19
C LEU A 122 2.44 7.78 -11.14
N HIS A 123 1.99 7.37 -9.95
CA HIS A 123 0.68 6.77 -9.74
C HIS A 123 -0.45 7.75 -10.12
N LEU A 124 -0.37 9.01 -9.67
CA LEU A 124 -1.36 10.04 -10.01
C LEU A 124 -1.38 10.33 -11.52
N LEU A 125 -0.20 10.41 -12.16
CA LEU A 125 -0.10 10.55 -13.61
C LEU A 125 -0.75 9.37 -14.34
N ALA A 126 -0.60 8.14 -13.85
CA ALA A 126 -1.28 6.98 -14.40
C ALA A 126 -2.81 7.10 -14.28
N LEU A 127 -3.34 7.58 -13.15
CA LEU A 127 -4.78 7.83 -12.99
C LEU A 127 -5.30 8.88 -13.98
N VAL A 128 -4.55 9.96 -14.17
CA VAL A 128 -4.87 11.00 -15.18
C VAL A 128 -4.85 10.42 -16.59
N TYR A 129 -3.83 9.61 -16.93
CA TYR A 129 -3.75 8.92 -18.21
C TYR A 129 -4.94 7.99 -18.44
N HIS A 130 -5.33 7.19 -17.45
CA HIS A 130 -6.48 6.30 -17.56
C HIS A 130 -7.79 7.09 -17.71
N LYS A 131 -7.94 8.21 -17.01
CA LYS A 131 -9.13 9.07 -17.14
C LYS A 131 -9.22 9.74 -18.52
N LEU A 132 -8.13 10.35 -19.01
CA LEU A 132 -8.15 11.18 -20.22
C LEU A 132 -7.97 10.38 -21.50
N ILE A 133 -7.06 9.41 -21.50
CA ILE A 133 -6.67 8.66 -22.70
C ILE A 133 -7.46 7.35 -22.79
N LYS A 134 -7.51 6.57 -21.71
CA LYS A 134 -8.28 5.31 -21.69
C LYS A 134 -9.77 5.51 -21.47
N ARG A 135 -10.19 6.70 -21.04
CA ARG A 135 -11.58 7.04 -20.70
C ARG A 135 -12.16 6.09 -19.65
N GLU A 136 -11.33 5.67 -18.70
CA GLU A 136 -11.70 4.78 -17.60
C GLU A 136 -11.84 5.60 -16.31
N ALA A 137 -13.01 5.52 -15.67
CA ALA A 137 -13.30 6.23 -14.42
C ALA A 137 -12.75 5.48 -13.18
N LEU A 138 -11.43 5.28 -13.12
CA LEU A 138 -10.80 4.49 -12.04
C LEU A 138 -11.02 5.08 -10.65
N VAL A 139 -10.94 6.41 -10.51
CA VAL A 139 -11.13 7.08 -9.21
C VAL A 139 -12.54 6.86 -8.68
N ALA A 140 -13.55 6.85 -9.54
CA ALA A 140 -14.92 6.57 -9.12
C ALA A 140 -15.03 5.14 -8.55
N ALA A 141 -14.47 4.15 -9.26
CA ALA A 141 -14.43 2.77 -8.80
C ALA A 141 -13.63 2.57 -7.50
N MET A 142 -12.62 3.40 -7.23
CA MET A 142 -11.88 3.37 -5.96
C MET A 142 -12.72 3.87 -4.78
N VAL A 143 -13.64 4.80 -5.02
CA VAL A 143 -14.50 5.38 -3.98
C VAL A 143 -15.74 4.53 -3.75
N THR A 144 -16.39 4.05 -4.81
CA THR A 144 -17.61 3.24 -4.72
C THR A 144 -17.33 1.76 -4.48
N GLY A 145 -16.15 1.27 -4.88
CA GLY A 145 -15.84 -0.16 -4.94
C GLY A 145 -16.27 -0.83 -6.25
N ASP A 146 -17.06 -0.13 -7.08
CA ASP A 146 -17.70 -0.69 -8.26
C ASP A 146 -17.10 -0.17 -9.57
N LYS A 147 -16.76 -1.11 -10.46
CA LYS A 147 -16.30 -0.81 -11.82
C LYS A 147 -17.32 -1.27 -12.85
N VAL A 148 -17.78 -0.35 -13.70
CA VAL A 148 -18.66 -0.67 -14.84
C VAL A 148 -17.85 -1.43 -15.90
N LEU A 149 -18.33 -2.61 -16.27
CA LEU A 149 -17.70 -3.49 -17.24
C LEU A 149 -18.62 -3.74 -18.44
N PRO A 150 -18.05 -3.90 -19.65
CA PRO A 150 -18.85 -4.23 -20.84
C PRO A 150 -19.39 -5.67 -20.83
N GLN A 151 -18.88 -6.52 -19.95
CA GLN A 151 -19.31 -7.92 -19.79
C GLN A 151 -19.35 -8.28 -18.30
N ALA A 152 -20.32 -9.12 -17.93
CA ALA A 152 -20.41 -9.66 -16.58
C ALA A 152 -19.18 -10.53 -16.27
N LEU A 153 -18.50 -10.22 -15.19
CA LEU A 153 -17.35 -10.97 -14.66
C LEU A 153 -17.60 -11.29 -13.20
N PRO A 154 -16.90 -12.29 -12.62
CA PRO A 154 -17.13 -12.69 -11.23
C PRO A 154 -17.05 -11.52 -10.26
N GLU A 155 -18.13 -11.29 -9.54
CA GLU A 155 -18.20 -10.24 -8.52
C GLU A 155 -17.30 -10.59 -7.32
N SER A 156 -16.93 -9.56 -6.57
CA SER A 156 -16.35 -9.75 -5.24
C SER A 156 -17.47 -9.72 -4.22
N LEU A 157 -17.45 -10.66 -3.27
CA LEU A 157 -18.37 -10.61 -2.13
C LEU A 157 -18.06 -9.36 -1.29
N ASP A 158 -19.11 -8.66 -0.88
CA ASP A 158 -19.06 -7.38 -0.15
C ASP A 158 -20.19 -7.24 0.90
N GLY A 159 -20.79 -8.36 1.30
CA GLY A 159 -21.86 -8.42 2.31
C GLY A 159 -21.39 -8.17 3.75
N SER A 160 -22.33 -8.26 4.70
CA SER A 160 -22.08 -7.95 6.12
C SER A 160 -20.96 -8.78 6.76
N ALA A 161 -20.81 -10.04 6.37
CA ALA A 161 -19.72 -10.89 6.82
C ALA A 161 -18.34 -10.38 6.38
N GLN A 162 -18.24 -9.83 5.17
CA GLN A 162 -17.01 -9.25 4.64
C GLN A 162 -16.68 -7.92 5.31
N TRP A 163 -17.68 -7.10 5.62
CA TRP A 163 -17.51 -5.91 6.43
C TRP A 163 -17.05 -6.23 7.86
N ALA A 164 -17.62 -7.27 8.49
CA ALA A 164 -17.17 -7.74 9.80
C ALA A 164 -15.73 -8.27 9.75
N LEU A 165 -15.36 -9.00 8.70
CA LEU A 165 -13.98 -9.43 8.46
C LEU A 165 -13.04 -8.23 8.29
N ALA A 166 -13.44 -7.22 7.50
CA ALA A 166 -12.64 -6.02 7.30
C ALA A 166 -12.42 -5.26 8.61
N ALA A 167 -13.46 -5.09 9.41
CA ALA A 167 -13.38 -4.47 10.73
C ALA A 167 -12.44 -5.27 11.67
N GLY A 168 -12.55 -6.60 11.67
CA GLY A 168 -11.66 -7.48 12.42
C GLY A 168 -10.19 -7.38 11.97
N CYS A 169 -9.93 -7.37 10.66
CA CYS A 169 -8.60 -7.17 10.11
C CYS A 169 -8.03 -5.79 10.47
N TYR A 170 -8.85 -4.73 10.43
CA TYR A 170 -8.41 -3.40 10.81
C TYR A 170 -8.12 -3.29 12.31
N ALA A 171 -8.99 -3.86 13.16
CA ALA A 171 -8.75 -3.92 14.60
C ALA A 171 -7.45 -4.67 14.94
N LEU A 172 -7.21 -5.81 14.27
CA LEU A 172 -5.95 -6.54 14.41
C LEU A 172 -4.76 -5.70 13.94
N ALA A 173 -4.85 -5.06 12.78
CA ALA A 173 -3.79 -4.21 12.24
C ALA A 173 -3.46 -3.02 13.15
N ALA A 174 -4.48 -2.35 13.70
CA ALA A 174 -4.33 -1.26 14.64
C ALA A 174 -3.71 -1.75 15.97
N GLY A 175 -4.15 -2.90 16.48
CA GLY A 175 -3.57 -3.53 17.66
C GLY A 175 -2.10 -3.91 17.47
N LEU A 176 -1.74 -4.47 16.31
CA LEU A 176 -0.35 -4.76 15.95
C LEU A 176 0.47 -3.48 15.85
N SER A 177 -0.03 -2.44 15.16
CA SER A 177 0.64 -1.15 15.09
C SER A 177 0.89 -0.55 16.47
N TYR A 178 -0.12 -0.59 17.36
CA TYR A 178 0.02 -0.14 18.74
C TYR A 178 1.09 -0.93 19.50
N ALA A 179 1.08 -2.26 19.37
CA ALA A 179 2.05 -3.14 20.02
C ALA A 179 3.47 -2.89 19.51
N LEU A 180 3.65 -2.66 18.21
CA LEU A 180 4.94 -2.35 17.61
C LEU A 180 5.49 -1.00 18.11
N VAL A 181 4.64 0.03 18.22
CA VAL A 181 5.04 1.36 18.66
C VAL A 181 5.34 1.40 20.16
N ASN A 182 4.61 0.62 20.98
CA ASN A 182 4.75 0.61 22.44
C ASN A 182 5.51 -0.63 22.94
N TRP A 183 6.31 -1.26 22.09
CA TRP A 183 7.01 -2.48 22.46
C TRP A 183 7.96 -2.21 23.65
N PRO A 184 7.79 -2.90 24.80
CA PRO A 184 8.45 -2.51 26.05
C PRO A 184 9.94 -2.83 26.00
N LEU A 185 10.77 -1.86 26.41
CA LEU A 185 12.19 -2.06 26.70
C LEU A 185 12.32 -3.07 27.85
N VAL A 186 12.98 -4.20 27.60
CA VAL A 186 13.37 -5.16 28.64
C VAL A 186 14.62 -4.66 29.34
#